data_AF-A0A3P2RF35-F1
#
_entry.id   AF-A0A3P2RF35-F1
#
_cell.length_a   1.000
_cell.length_b   1.000
_cell.length_c   1.000
_cell.angle_alpha   90.00
_cell.angle_beta   90.00
_cell.angle_gamma   90.00
#
_symmetry.space_group_name_H-M   'P 1'
#
loop_
_entity.id
_entity.type
_entity.pdbx_description
1 polymer ?
#
loop_
_entity_poly.entity_id
_entity_poly.type
_entity_poly.pdbx_seq_one_letter_code
_entity_poly.pdbx_strand_id
1 'polypeptide(L)' 'MTIRLEDIQDPIEGVDIWTQRQVAKKLGKSPDTFRRWRSTKMAERFNRVVQEVEPNKFYGPSVVRYLQGAGI' A
#
# COMPACT_ATOMS: atom_id res chain seq x y z
N MET A 1 11.81 -8.45 -1.36
CA MET A 1 10.97 -9.65 -1.28
C MET A 1 9.69 -9.34 -2.02
N THR A 2 9.56 -9.82 -3.26
CA THR A 2 8.40 -9.57 -4.11
C THR A 2 7.38 -10.66 -3.80
N ILE A 3 6.27 -10.32 -3.16
CA ILE A 3 5.22 -11.29 -2.86
C ILE A 3 4.43 -11.51 -4.15
N ARG A 4 4.32 -12.76 -4.59
CA ARG A 4 3.52 -13.11 -5.77
C ARG A 4 2.04 -13.13 -5.38
N LEU A 5 1.16 -12.75 -6.30
CA LEU A 5 -0.30 -12.75 -6.09
C LEU A 5 -0.84 -14.11 -5.60
N GLU A 6 -0.19 -15.21 -5.97
CA GLU A 6 -0.49 -16.58 -5.53
C GLU A 6 -0.22 -16.86 -4.04
N ASP A 7 0.61 -16.04 -3.38
CA ASP A 7 0.97 -16.17 -1.96
C ASP A 7 0.00 -15.39 -1.04
N ILE A 8 -0.95 -14.67 -1.64
CA ILE A 8 -2.03 -14.00 -0.92
C ILE A 8 -3.04 -15.07 -0.54
N GLN A 9 -2.96 -15.54 0.70
CA GLN A 9 -3.94 -16.45 1.30
C GLN A 9 -5.32 -15.79 1.16
N ASP A 10 -6.20 -16.48 0.42
CA ASP A 10 -7.50 -16.05 -0.11
C ASP A 10 -7.46 -15.17 -1.38
N PRO A 11 -7.63 -15.75 -2.59
CA PRO A 11 -8.19 -15.03 -3.72
C PRO A 11 -9.67 -14.74 -3.41
N ILE A 12 -9.93 -13.74 -2.58
CA ILE A 12 -11.29 -13.19 -2.44
C ILE A 12 -11.61 -12.60 -3.81
N GLU A 13 -12.54 -13.19 -4.56
CA GLU A 13 -13.12 -12.53 -5.73
C GLU A 13 -13.57 -11.12 -5.29
N GLY A 14 -12.87 -10.08 -5.78
CA GLY A 14 -12.97 -8.73 -5.23
C GLY A 14 -11.74 -8.20 -4.47
N VAL A 15 -10.53 -8.72 -4.73
CA VAL A 15 -9.26 -8.15 -4.24
C VAL A 15 -9.20 -6.66 -4.61
N ASP A 16 -9.43 -5.80 -3.62
CA ASP A 16 -9.47 -4.35 -3.80
C ASP A 16 -8.03 -3.82 -3.94
N ILE A 17 -7.52 -3.82 -5.17
CA ILE A 17 -6.16 -3.35 -5.50
C ILE A 17 -6.19 -1.85 -5.75
N TRP A 18 -5.36 -1.11 -5.02
CA TRP A 18 -5.25 0.34 -5.15
C TRP A 18 -4.01 0.73 -5.92
N THR A 19 -4.19 1.64 -6.87
CA THR A 19 -3.07 2.31 -7.54
C THR A 19 -2.32 3.24 -6.58
N GLN A 20 -1.04 3.51 -6.87
CA GLN A 20 -0.25 4.52 -6.16
C GLN A 20 -1.00 5.86 -6.04
N ARG A 21 -1.75 6.28 -7.07
CA ARG A 21 -2.56 7.50 -7.03
C ARG A 21 -3.64 7.45 -5.95
N GLN A 22 -4.35 6.34 -5.83
CA GLN A 22 -5.40 6.16 -4.81
C GLN A 22 -4.81 6.16 -3.41
N VAL A 23 -3.73 5.41 -3.20
CA VAL A 23 -3.02 5.35 -1.91
C VAL A 23 -2.47 6.73 -1.52
N ALA A 24 -1.80 7.41 -2.46
CA ALA A 24 -1.25 8.75 -2.22
C ALA A 24 -2.36 9.75 -1.86
N LYS A 25 -3.49 9.72 -2.57
CA LYS A 25 -4.65 10.56 -2.27
C LYS A 25 -5.17 10.33 -0.85
N LYS A 26 -5.27 9.07 -0.41
CA LYS A 26 -5.72 8.72 0.96
C LYS A 26 -4.74 9.18 2.04
N LEU A 27 -3.46 9.21 1.73
CA LEU A 27 -2.41 9.74 2.61
C LEU A 27 -2.26 11.28 2.54
N GLY A 28 -3.08 11.96 1.74
CA GLY A 28 -2.98 13.41 1.53
C GLY A 28 -1.70 13.83 0.81
N LYS A 29 -1.16 12.98 -0.07
CA LYS A 29 0.10 13.22 -0.80
C LYS A 29 -0.11 13.20 -2.30
N SER A 30 0.69 13.99 -3.02
CA SER A 30 0.83 13.84 -4.48
C SER A 30 1.57 12.53 -4.82
N PRO A 31 1.36 11.94 -6.01
CA PRO A 31 1.99 10.68 -6.40
C PRO A 31 3.52 10.73 -6.32
N ASP A 32 4.13 11.83 -6.78
CA ASP A 32 5.58 12.06 -6.72
C ASP A 32 6.09 12.18 -5.27
N THR A 33 5.34 12.90 -4.43
CA THR A 33 5.64 13.03 -2.99
C THR A 33 5.56 11.68 -2.30
N PHE A 34 4.55 10.87 -2.62
CA PHE A 34 4.42 9.51 -2.09
C PHE A 34 5.61 8.63 -2.51
N ARG A 35 6.03 8.71 -3.78
CA ARG A 35 7.18 7.95 -4.29
C ARG A 35 8.47 8.32 -3.54
N ARG A 36 8.71 9.61 -3.30
CA ARG A 36 9.87 10.07 -2.51
C ARG A 36 9.75 9.67 -1.04
N TRP A 37 8.58 9.85 -0.45
CA TRP A 37 8.30 9.51 0.95
C TRP A 37 8.51 8.01 1.22
N ARG A 38 8.13 7.12 0.30
CA ARG A 38 8.37 5.66 0.39
C ARG A 38 9.83 5.27 0.64
N SER A 39 10.79 6.09 0.19
CA SER A 39 12.22 5.86 0.39
C SER A 39 12.76 6.42 1.71
N THR A 40 11.94 7.06 2.52
CA THR A 40 12.34 7.65 3.81
C THR A 40 12.08 6.69 4.98
N LYS A 41 12.78 6.89 6.09
CA LYS A 41 12.54 6.14 7.34
C LYS A 41 11.11 6.29 7.86
N MET A 42 10.44 7.42 7.58
CA MET A 42 9.05 7.65 7.98
C MET A 42 8.06 6.69 7.31
N ALA A 43 8.40 6.16 6.12
CA ALA A 43 7.59 5.18 5.41
C ALA A 43 7.93 3.73 5.78
N GLU A 44 8.87 3.48 6.70
CA GLU A 44 9.30 2.12 7.03
C GLU A 44 8.13 1.25 7.52
N ARG A 45 7.30 1.78 8.43
CA ARG A 45 6.08 1.08 8.88
C ARG A 45 5.11 0.81 7.73
N PHE A 46 4.93 1.78 6.84
CA PHE A 46 4.07 1.62 5.66
C PHE A 46 4.59 0.49 4.77
N ASN A 47 5.89 0.48 4.45
CA ASN A 47 6.51 -0.56 3.61
C ASN A 47 6.48 -1.96 4.24
N ARG A 48 6.43 -2.05 5.58
CA ARG A 48 6.33 -3.33 6.30
C ARG A 48 4.90 -3.89 6.35
N VAL A 49 3.91 -3.01 6.46
CA VAL A 49 2.49 -3.40 6.66
C VAL A 49 1.73 -3.46 5.34
N VAL A 50 2.02 -2.55 4.41
CA VAL A 50 1.33 -2.46 3.13
C VAL A 50 2.00 -3.38 2.12
N GLN A 51 1.22 -4.33 1.62
CA GLN A 51 1.65 -5.27 0.62
C GLN A 51 1.52 -4.65 -0.78
N GLU A 52 2.64 -4.59 -1.50
CA GLU A 52 2.69 -4.25 -2.92
C GLU A 52 2.55 -5.55 -3.73
N VAL A 53 1.53 -5.61 -4.59
CA VAL A 53 1.21 -6.79 -5.41
C VAL A 53 1.85 -6.70 -6.80
N GLU A 54 1.94 -5.49 -7.34
CA GLU A 54 2.64 -5.16 -8.59
C GLU A 54 3.27 -3.77 -8.42
N PRO A 55 4.23 -3.37 -9.27
CA PRO A 55 4.82 -2.04 -9.22
C PRO A 55 3.73 -0.95 -9.23
N ASN A 56 3.69 -0.13 -8.18
CA ASN A 56 2.71 0.95 -7.98
C ASN A 56 1.25 0.47 -7.79
N LYS A 57 1.02 -0.80 -7.44
CA LYS A 57 -0.27 -1.37 -7.05
C LYS A 57 -0.17 -2.04 -5.68
N PHE A 58 -1.10 -1.66 -4.81
CA PHE A 58 -1.08 -2.03 -3.39
C PHE A 58 -2.35 -2.79 -3.04
N TYR A 59 -2.23 -3.73 -2.11
CA TYR A 59 -3.39 -4.41 -1.56
C TYR A 59 -4.17 -3.45 -0.65
N GLY A 60 -5.35 -3.03 -1.10
CA GLY A 60 -6.20 -2.02 -0.45
C GLY A 60 -6.49 -2.33 1.03
N PRO A 61 -6.87 -3.56 1.40
CA PRO A 61 -7.07 -3.93 2.80
C PRO A 61 -5.85 -3.67 3.70
N SER A 62 -4.63 -3.94 3.22
CA SER A 62 -3.41 -3.63 3.97
C SER A 62 -3.16 -2.11 4.09
N VAL A 63 -3.51 -1.34 3.06
CA VAL A 63 -3.47 0.13 3.12
C VAL A 63 -4.46 0.65 4.17
N VAL A 64 -5.69 0.13 4.18
CA VAL A 64 -6.73 0.51 5.15
C VAL A 64 -6.30 0.18 6.57
N ARG A 65 -5.77 -1.03 6.81
CA ARG A 65 -5.22 -1.43 8.12
C ARG A 65 -4.11 -0.48 8.58
N TYR A 66 -3.23 -0.06 7.67
CA TYR A 66 -2.20 0.92 7.99
C TYR A 66 -2.79 2.26 8.42
N LEU A 67 -3.77 2.79 7.68
CA LEU A 67 -4.43 4.07 7.98
C LEU A 67 -5.14 4.03 9.34
N GLN A 68 -5.92 2.97 9.59
CA GLN A 68 -6.58 2.74 10.89
C GLN A 68 -5.58 2.70 12.04
N GLY A 69 -4.49 1.94 11.88
CA GLY A 69 -3.43 1.84 12.88
C GLY A 69 -2.51 3.05 12.97
N ALA A 70 -2.63 4.02 12.07
CA ALA A 70 -1.89 5.29 12.10
C ALA A 70 -2.73 6.44 12.70
N GLY A 71 -4.03 6.23 12.95
CA GLY A 71 -4.93 7.25 13.49
C GLY A 71 -5.18 8.41 12.53
N ILE A 72 -5.14 8.15 11.23
CA ILE A 72 -5.35 9.13 10.14
C ILE A 72 -6.69 8.86 9.45
#